data_AF-A0A2L0F2Z5-F1
#
_entry.id   AF-A0A2L0F2Z5-F1
#
_cell.length_a   1.000
_cell.length_b   1.000
_cell.length_c   1.000
_cell.angle_alpha   90.00
_cell.angle_beta   90.00
_cell.angle_gamma   90.00
#
_symmetry.space_group_name_H-M   'P 1'
#
loop_
_entity.id
_entity.type
_entity.pdbx_description
1 polymer ?
#
loop_
_entity_poly.entity_id
_entity_poly.type
_entity_poly.pdbx_seq_one_letter_code
_entity_poly.pdbx_strand_id
1 'polypeptide(L)'
;MKLRSLGLSALISALALAGCNALSGVDSLTFDGQGAGGRGGDTSGGGGASGGGDTSGGGDTSGGGGASGGGDGLGGAGGAACGGEPCQAPTGVALADQTFTELRGDVTMGNVFMDVCPEGQVIVGYRGQVDDDGDASIHGQIQAQCGQLALSGTGPYTITTAPGDLTPNRGDYGSVPWTSMCPEDHVVVGFSGRAGLFVDRLVLDCAPLLVEGEPSALRVEIGPVSSPEGVGGLGGEAFPDTRCGEREVANVAHVMEQGPITAFGLGCKTVSLVY
;
A
#
# COMPACT_ATOMS: atom_id res chain seq x y z
N MET A 1 37.87 -56.54 -5.48
CA MET A 1 36.62 -56.59 -6.27
C MET A 1 36.10 -55.18 -6.44
N LYS A 2 36.16 -54.64 -7.67
CA LYS A 2 35.73 -53.29 -8.05
C LYS A 2 34.41 -53.44 -8.79
N LEU A 3 33.28 -53.12 -8.17
CA LEU A 3 32.00 -53.01 -8.89
C LEU A 3 31.89 -51.58 -9.43
N ARG A 4 31.90 -51.47 -10.76
CA ARG A 4 31.53 -50.26 -11.50
C ARG A 4 30.00 -50.22 -11.58
N SER A 5 29.38 -49.19 -11.02
CA SER A 5 27.98 -48.82 -11.27
C SER A 5 27.99 -47.74 -12.36
N LEU A 6 27.57 -48.12 -13.56
CA LEU A 6 27.31 -47.23 -14.69
C LEU A 6 25.88 -47.47 -15.13
N GLY A 7 25.11 -46.38 -15.24
CA GLY A 7 23.89 -46.32 -16.05
C GLY A 7 22.60 -46.23 -15.24
N LEU A 8 21.97 -45.05 -15.25
CA LEU A 8 20.62 -44.79 -15.78
C LEU A 8 20.16 -43.41 -15.25
N SER A 9 20.29 -42.35 -16.05
CA SER A 9 19.47 -41.11 -15.92
C SER A 9 19.79 -40.19 -17.09
N ALA A 10 19.36 -40.58 -18.28
CA ALA A 10 19.28 -39.73 -19.44
C ALA A 10 18.04 -40.16 -20.21
N LEU A 11 16.88 -39.62 -19.83
CA LEU A 11 15.61 -39.60 -20.57
C LEU A 11 14.59 -38.87 -19.70
N ILE A 12 14.40 -37.58 -19.95
CA ILE A 12 13.13 -36.83 -20.01
C ILE A 12 13.52 -35.47 -20.59
N SER A 13 13.56 -35.42 -21.92
CA SER A 13 13.46 -34.20 -22.71
C SER A 13 12.22 -34.36 -23.57
N ALA A 14 11.51 -33.25 -23.76
CA ALA A 14 10.29 -33.07 -24.55
C ALA A 14 8.98 -33.46 -23.85
N LEU A 15 8.48 -32.57 -22.98
CA LEU A 15 7.05 -32.33 -22.88
C LEU A 15 6.75 -30.94 -23.47
N ALA A 16 5.76 -30.91 -24.34
CA ALA A 16 5.51 -29.92 -25.36
C ALA A 16 5.12 -28.52 -24.85
N LEU A 17 5.74 -27.49 -25.44
CA LEU A 17 5.08 -26.22 -25.68
C LEU A 17 4.01 -26.43 -26.77
N ALA A 18 2.74 -26.47 -26.37
CA ALA A 18 1.61 -26.27 -27.28
C ALA A 18 0.40 -25.75 -26.50
N GLY A 19 0.19 -24.43 -26.58
CA GLY A 19 -1.13 -23.80 -26.58
C GLY A 19 -1.97 -23.84 -25.29
N CYS A 20 -1.85 -22.79 -24.47
CA CYS A 20 -2.99 -22.26 -23.72
C CYS A 20 -3.32 -20.87 -24.25
N ASN A 21 -4.05 -20.84 -25.36
CA ASN A 21 -4.80 -19.66 -25.77
C ASN A 21 -6.05 -19.53 -24.89
N ALA A 22 -6.27 -18.32 -24.38
CA ALA A 22 -7.58 -17.71 -24.15
C ALA A 22 -8.69 -18.60 -23.55
N LEU A 23 -8.79 -18.61 -22.22
CA LEU A 23 -10.07 -18.76 -21.53
C LEU A 23 -10.66 -17.36 -21.30
N SER A 24 -11.24 -16.79 -22.35
CA SER A 24 -12.18 -15.67 -22.26
C SER A 24 -13.58 -16.26 -22.07
N GLY A 25 -14.17 -16.10 -20.87
CA GLY A 25 -15.54 -16.55 -20.63
C GLY A 25 -15.81 -17.03 -19.19
N VAL A 26 -15.66 -16.13 -18.21
CA VAL A 26 -16.43 -16.22 -16.97
C VAL A 26 -17.21 -14.92 -16.80
N ASP A 27 -18.33 -14.85 -17.53
CA ASP A 27 -19.37 -13.89 -17.23
C ASP A 27 -19.88 -14.14 -15.80
N SER A 28 -19.83 -13.09 -14.97
CA SER A 28 -20.86 -12.77 -14.00
C SER A 28 -21.37 -13.93 -13.12
N LEU A 29 -20.58 -14.35 -12.12
CA LEU A 29 -21.15 -14.98 -10.93
C LEU A 29 -21.70 -13.89 -10.02
N THR A 30 -22.97 -13.54 -10.24
CA THR A 30 -23.78 -12.74 -9.33
C THR A 30 -23.99 -13.56 -8.05
N PHE A 31 -23.37 -13.14 -6.95
CA PHE A 31 -23.69 -13.67 -5.63
C PHE A 31 -24.97 -12.98 -5.14
N ASP A 32 -26.12 -13.61 -5.38
CA ASP A 32 -27.35 -13.34 -4.63
C ASP A 32 -27.18 -13.87 -3.21
N GLY A 33 -26.56 -13.06 -2.36
CA GLY A 33 -26.49 -13.28 -0.92
C GLY A 33 -27.86 -13.08 -0.28
N GLN A 34 -28.66 -14.14 -0.26
CA GLN A 34 -29.85 -14.25 0.58
C GLN A 34 -29.52 -13.92 2.04
N GLY A 35 -30.32 -13.02 2.62
CA GLY A 35 -30.16 -12.54 3.97
C GLY A 35 -30.42 -13.60 5.04
N ALA A 36 -29.72 -13.44 6.15
CA ALA A 36 -30.12 -13.93 7.46
C ALA A 36 -30.31 -12.72 8.37
N GLY A 37 -31.57 -12.37 8.61
CA GLY A 37 -31.94 -11.45 9.68
C GLY A 37 -31.69 -12.09 11.04
N GLY A 38 -31.29 -11.29 12.03
CA GLY A 38 -30.96 -11.83 13.34
C GLY A 38 -30.72 -10.80 14.43
N ARG A 39 -31.82 -10.22 14.92
CA ARG A 39 -32.11 -9.85 16.32
C ARG A 39 -31.30 -8.72 16.98
N GLY A 40 -32.08 -7.73 17.42
CA GLY A 40 -31.65 -6.68 18.32
C GLY A 40 -31.32 -7.15 19.73
N GLY A 41 -30.58 -6.30 20.43
CA GLY A 41 -30.32 -6.35 21.85
C GLY A 41 -30.16 -4.93 22.34
N ASP A 42 -31.23 -4.41 22.96
CA ASP A 42 -31.20 -3.23 23.80
C ASP A 42 -30.28 -3.48 25.00
N THR A 43 -29.32 -2.58 25.24
CA THR A 43 -28.84 -2.30 26.60
C THR A 43 -28.68 -0.81 26.79
N SER A 44 -29.70 -0.25 27.43
CA SER A 44 -29.67 0.99 28.19
C SER A 44 -28.74 0.86 29.41
N GLY A 45 -28.10 1.97 29.81
CA GLY A 45 -27.63 2.11 31.19
C GLY A 45 -26.45 3.05 31.44
N GLY A 46 -26.77 4.28 31.87
CA GLY A 46 -26.00 5.11 32.84
C GLY A 46 -24.69 5.73 32.33
N GLY A 47 -24.32 6.99 32.62
CA GLY A 47 -24.78 7.93 33.63
C GLY A 47 -23.55 8.53 34.35
N GLY A 48 -23.38 9.86 34.28
CA GLY A 48 -22.36 10.64 35.03
C GLY A 48 -20.96 10.66 34.39
N ALA A 49 -20.16 11.72 34.46
CA ALA A 49 -20.17 12.88 35.35
C ALA A 49 -19.60 14.13 34.65
N SER A 50 -20.20 15.27 34.96
CA SER A 50 -19.71 16.63 34.75
C SER A 50 -18.42 16.91 35.54
N GLY A 51 -17.40 17.45 34.88
CA GLY A 51 -16.21 18.03 35.51
C GLY A 51 -15.79 19.30 34.78
N GLY A 52 -16.21 20.46 35.30
CA GLY A 52 -15.76 21.76 34.86
C GLY A 52 -14.34 22.07 35.37
N GLY A 53 -13.63 22.90 34.61
CA GLY A 53 -12.31 23.39 34.95
C GLY A 53 -11.97 24.61 34.10
N ASP A 54 -12.38 25.78 34.57
CA ASP A 54 -11.95 27.08 34.08
C ASP A 54 -10.42 27.23 34.21
N THR A 55 -9.76 27.76 33.19
CA THR A 55 -8.58 28.61 33.39
C THR A 55 -8.53 29.70 32.32
N SER A 56 -8.81 30.90 32.81
CA SER A 56 -8.58 32.19 32.18
C SER A 56 -7.08 32.48 32.09
N GLY A 57 -6.65 33.01 30.94
CA GLY A 57 -5.29 33.52 30.74
C GLY A 57 -5.28 34.52 29.61
N GLY A 58 -5.59 35.77 29.93
CA GLY A 58 -5.46 36.91 29.02
C GLY A 58 -4.00 37.25 28.72
N GLY A 59 -3.77 37.82 27.55
CA GLY A 59 -2.48 38.32 27.11
C GLY A 59 -2.63 39.14 25.84
N ASP A 60 -2.96 40.42 26.02
CA ASP A 60 -2.89 41.46 25.00
C ASP A 60 -1.50 41.52 24.37
N THR A 61 -1.42 41.69 23.04
CA THR A 61 -0.48 42.66 22.45
C THR A 61 -1.00 43.12 21.09
N SER A 62 -1.30 44.41 21.06
CA SER A 62 -1.57 45.25 19.91
C SER A 62 -0.27 45.68 19.23
N GLY A 63 -0.30 45.82 17.90
CA GLY A 63 0.72 46.46 17.09
C GLY A 63 0.91 45.71 15.78
N GLY A 64 0.87 46.30 14.61
CA GLY A 64 0.78 47.68 14.18
C GLY A 64 0.67 47.65 12.64
N GLY A 65 0.08 48.68 12.06
CA GLY A 65 -0.18 48.75 10.62
C GLY A 65 1.07 48.71 9.75
N GLY A 66 0.90 48.27 8.50
CA GLY A 66 1.97 48.25 7.51
C GLY A 66 1.45 48.01 6.09
N ALA A 67 1.19 49.13 5.40
CA ALA A 67 1.27 49.32 3.94
C ALA A 67 0.48 48.37 3.01
N SER A 68 -0.64 48.91 2.54
CA SER A 68 -1.20 48.67 1.20
C SER A 68 -0.15 49.04 0.12
N GLY A 69 0.46 48.03 -0.49
CA GLY A 69 1.24 48.16 -1.72
C GLY A 69 0.49 47.50 -2.88
N GLY A 70 -0.16 48.30 -3.71
CA GLY A 70 -0.71 47.85 -4.98
C GLY A 70 0.41 47.41 -5.92
N GLY A 71 0.26 46.20 -6.46
CA GLY A 71 1.12 45.66 -7.49
C GLY A 71 0.25 45.01 -8.55
N ASP A 72 -0.31 45.84 -9.44
CA ASP A 72 -0.87 45.40 -10.71
C ASP A 72 0.23 44.69 -11.51
N GLY A 73 0.05 43.40 -11.72
CA GLY A 73 1.02 42.56 -12.40
C GLY A 73 0.45 41.19 -12.71
N LEU A 74 -0.72 41.16 -13.36
CA LEU A 74 -1.31 39.97 -13.97
C LEU A 74 -0.44 39.52 -15.15
N GLY A 75 0.75 39.00 -14.86
CA GLY A 75 1.51 38.16 -15.77
C GLY A 75 0.83 36.80 -15.77
N GLY A 76 -0.15 36.63 -16.66
CA GLY A 76 -0.82 35.35 -16.86
C GLY A 76 0.23 34.27 -17.07
N ALA A 77 0.24 33.27 -16.19
CA ALA A 77 1.02 32.06 -16.36
C ALA A 77 0.66 31.49 -17.73
N GLY A 78 1.55 31.71 -18.70
CA GLY A 78 1.37 31.22 -20.05
C GLY A 78 1.29 29.71 -19.96
N GLY A 79 0.06 29.17 -20.08
CA GLY A 79 -0.14 27.76 -20.32
C GLY A 79 0.72 27.42 -21.52
N ALA A 80 1.77 26.65 -21.30
CA ALA A 80 2.70 26.26 -22.34
C ALA A 80 1.85 25.60 -23.44
N ALA A 81 1.74 26.26 -24.58
CA ALA A 81 0.87 25.79 -25.65
C ALA A 81 1.48 24.54 -26.27
N CYS A 82 0.70 23.47 -26.40
CA CYS A 82 1.08 22.26 -27.10
C CYS A 82 0.97 22.53 -28.61
N GLY A 83 1.98 23.16 -29.20
CA GLY A 83 2.00 23.42 -30.65
C GLY A 83 0.91 24.37 -31.15
N GLY A 84 0.36 25.22 -30.27
CA GLY A 84 -0.71 26.17 -30.63
C GLY A 84 -2.12 25.69 -30.30
N GLU A 85 -2.30 24.44 -29.86
CA GLU A 85 -3.55 23.94 -29.27
C GLU A 85 -3.46 23.91 -27.73
N PRO A 86 -4.60 24.09 -27.02
CA PRO A 86 -4.63 23.96 -25.57
C PRO A 86 -4.22 22.53 -25.18
N CYS A 87 -3.18 22.40 -24.35
CA CYS A 87 -2.76 21.09 -23.84
C CYS A 87 -3.89 20.43 -23.06
N GLN A 88 -4.08 19.12 -23.26
CA GLN A 88 -5.00 18.34 -22.45
C GLN A 88 -4.44 18.24 -21.03
N ALA A 89 -5.14 18.86 -20.08
CA ALA A 89 -4.78 18.79 -18.67
C ALA A 89 -5.22 17.44 -18.10
N PRO A 90 -4.36 16.71 -17.38
CA PRO A 90 -4.78 15.49 -16.69
C PRO A 90 -5.86 15.82 -15.65
N THR A 91 -6.84 14.94 -15.55
CA THR A 91 -8.03 15.08 -14.69
C THR A 91 -7.97 14.18 -13.45
N GLY A 92 -7.04 13.22 -13.41
CA GLY A 92 -6.90 12.31 -12.28
C GLY A 92 -5.75 11.32 -12.40
N VAL A 93 -5.75 10.33 -11.51
CA VAL A 93 -4.80 9.23 -11.47
C VAL A 93 -5.56 7.91 -11.60
N ALA A 94 -5.06 7.01 -12.44
CA ALA A 94 -5.61 5.67 -12.63
C ALA A 94 -4.59 4.59 -12.27
N LEU A 95 -5.11 3.45 -11.82
CA LEU A 95 -4.35 2.25 -11.50
C LEU A 95 -4.74 1.14 -12.47
N ALA A 96 -3.79 0.66 -13.25
CA ALA A 96 -3.97 -0.41 -14.22
C ALA A 96 -2.99 -1.56 -13.94
N ASP A 97 -3.16 -2.68 -14.64
CA ASP A 97 -2.23 -3.82 -14.69
C ASP A 97 -1.75 -4.33 -13.33
N GLN A 98 -2.32 -5.45 -12.88
CA GLN A 98 -1.95 -6.05 -11.59
C GLN A 98 -0.78 -7.04 -11.76
N THR A 99 0.31 -6.78 -11.08
CA THR A 99 1.40 -7.73 -10.85
C THR A 99 1.45 -8.12 -9.37
N PHE A 100 2.22 -9.16 -9.06
CA PHE A 100 2.43 -9.62 -7.68
C PHE A 100 3.91 -9.86 -7.44
N THR A 101 4.38 -9.44 -6.27
CA THR A 101 5.72 -9.76 -5.81
C THR A 101 5.80 -11.19 -5.28
N GLU A 102 7.02 -11.69 -5.11
CA GLU A 102 7.26 -12.96 -4.43
C GLU A 102 6.81 -12.86 -2.95
N LEU A 103 6.11 -13.89 -2.46
CA LEU A 103 5.83 -14.04 -1.04
C LEU A 103 7.13 -14.34 -0.29
N ARG A 104 7.42 -13.55 0.76
CA ARG A 104 8.58 -13.72 1.65
C ARG A 104 8.12 -14.36 2.96
N GLY A 105 8.72 -15.51 3.29
CA GLY A 105 8.39 -16.31 4.47
C GLY A 105 8.12 -17.78 4.10
N ASP A 106 7.41 -18.50 4.96
CA ASP A 106 7.03 -19.89 4.71
C ASP A 106 5.72 -19.96 3.91
N VAL A 107 5.85 -20.21 2.61
CA VAL A 107 4.72 -20.35 1.68
C VAL A 107 4.06 -21.72 1.70
N THR A 108 4.56 -22.65 2.52
CA THR A 108 4.00 -24.00 2.66
C THR A 108 2.97 -24.11 3.78
N MET A 109 2.89 -23.08 4.63
CA MET A 109 2.02 -23.04 5.80
C MET A 109 0.97 -21.94 5.68
N GLY A 110 -0.30 -22.31 5.84
CA GLY A 110 -1.40 -21.37 6.00
C GLY A 110 -2.29 -21.14 4.78
N ASN A 111 -3.23 -20.21 4.94
CA ASN A 111 -4.15 -19.78 3.90
C ASN A 111 -3.65 -18.49 3.25
N VAL A 112 -3.79 -18.39 1.92
CA VAL A 112 -3.43 -17.19 1.16
C VAL A 112 -4.62 -16.23 1.11
N PHE A 113 -4.35 -14.95 1.38
CA PHE A 113 -5.29 -13.86 1.27
C PHE A 113 -4.75 -12.76 0.36
N MET A 114 -5.65 -12.20 -0.46
CA MET A 114 -5.37 -11.07 -1.34
C MET A 114 -6.33 -9.95 -0.98
N ASP A 115 -5.90 -9.10 -0.06
CA ASP A 115 -6.72 -8.00 0.43
C ASP A 115 -6.49 -6.76 -0.41
N VAL A 116 -7.42 -6.51 -1.32
CA VAL A 116 -7.35 -5.42 -2.30
C VAL A 116 -7.89 -4.14 -1.67
N CYS A 117 -7.12 -3.05 -1.77
CA CYS A 117 -7.63 -1.72 -1.47
C CYS A 117 -8.79 -1.38 -2.43
N PRO A 118 -9.85 -0.67 -1.96
CA PRO A 118 -10.96 -0.28 -2.82
C PRO A 118 -10.53 0.50 -4.07
N GLU A 119 -11.42 0.61 -5.05
CA GLU A 119 -11.11 1.21 -6.35
C GLU A 119 -10.48 2.60 -6.22
N GLY A 120 -9.37 2.82 -6.95
CA GLY A 120 -8.61 4.07 -6.92
C GLY A 120 -7.73 4.27 -5.67
N GLN A 121 -7.74 3.35 -4.72
CA GLN A 121 -6.89 3.43 -3.52
C GLN A 121 -5.62 2.59 -3.64
N VAL A 122 -4.59 3.03 -2.94
CA VAL A 122 -3.27 2.37 -2.84
C VAL A 122 -2.91 2.15 -1.37
N ILE A 123 -1.95 1.30 -1.08
CA ILE A 123 -1.48 1.08 0.29
C ILE A 123 -0.54 2.23 0.68
N VAL A 124 -0.82 2.87 1.81
CA VAL A 124 -0.01 3.97 2.39
C VAL A 124 0.60 3.60 3.74
N GLY A 125 0.36 2.39 4.22
CA GLY A 125 0.95 1.87 5.44
C GLY A 125 0.26 0.60 5.93
N TYR A 126 0.73 0.14 7.08
CA TYR A 126 0.19 -1.04 7.75
C TYR A 126 0.06 -0.80 9.24
N ARG A 127 -0.83 -1.56 9.85
CA ARG A 127 -0.94 -1.70 11.30
C ARG A 127 -1.22 -3.15 11.65
N GLY A 128 -1.00 -3.52 12.89
CA GLY A 128 -1.18 -4.90 13.30
C GLY A 128 -0.79 -5.13 14.74
N GLN A 129 -0.49 -6.38 15.03
CA GLN A 129 0.04 -6.81 16.31
C GLN A 129 1.27 -7.68 16.08
N VAL A 130 2.29 -7.48 16.91
CA VAL A 130 3.38 -8.44 17.05
C VAL A 130 3.21 -9.16 18.38
N ASP A 131 3.75 -10.36 18.45
CA ASP A 131 3.98 -11.01 19.73
C ASP A 131 5.38 -10.67 20.25
N ASP A 132 5.52 -10.47 21.55
CA ASP A 132 6.80 -10.16 22.18
C ASP A 132 7.27 -11.35 23.01
N ASP A 133 7.58 -12.45 22.31
CA ASP A 133 8.19 -13.66 22.89
C ASP A 133 9.74 -13.52 22.93
N GLY A 134 10.21 -12.33 23.34
CA GLY A 134 11.64 -11.99 23.44
C GLY A 134 12.26 -11.61 22.09
N ASP A 135 13.41 -12.22 21.73
CA ASP A 135 14.14 -11.88 20.49
C ASP A 135 13.40 -12.27 19.21
N ALA A 136 12.36 -13.11 19.33
CA ALA A 136 11.55 -13.64 18.23
C ALA A 136 10.20 -12.93 18.14
N SER A 137 10.21 -11.59 18.10
CA SER A 137 8.98 -10.86 17.84
C SER A 137 8.50 -11.13 16.41
N ILE A 138 7.34 -11.78 16.28
CA ILE A 138 6.74 -12.18 15.00
C ILE A 138 5.47 -11.40 14.73
N HIS A 139 5.16 -11.15 13.47
CA HIS A 139 3.92 -10.54 13.05
C HIS A 139 2.76 -11.49 13.29
N GLY A 140 1.94 -11.18 14.28
CA GLY A 140 0.78 -11.97 14.67
C GLY A 140 -0.50 -11.53 13.96
N GLN A 141 -0.62 -10.23 13.66
CA GLN A 141 -1.71 -9.65 12.87
C GLN A 141 -1.20 -8.55 11.93
N ILE A 142 -1.88 -8.39 10.80
CA ILE A 142 -1.60 -7.32 9.84
C ILE A 142 -2.86 -6.85 9.11
N GLN A 143 -2.94 -5.53 8.92
CA GLN A 143 -4.01 -4.85 8.20
C GLN A 143 -3.40 -3.68 7.41
N ALA A 144 -3.68 -3.62 6.11
CA ALA A 144 -3.24 -2.51 5.28
C ALA A 144 -4.14 -1.28 5.50
N GLN A 145 -3.51 -0.11 5.57
CA GLN A 145 -4.16 1.18 5.46
C GLN A 145 -4.10 1.62 4.01
N CYS A 146 -5.26 1.75 3.39
CA CYS A 146 -5.39 2.28 2.05
C CYS A 146 -5.41 3.81 2.08
N GLY A 147 -5.08 4.44 0.96
CA GLY A 147 -5.06 5.88 0.76
C GLY A 147 -5.61 6.24 -0.62
N GLN A 148 -6.37 7.32 -0.68
CA GLN A 148 -6.91 7.88 -1.91
C GLN A 148 -5.88 8.80 -2.56
N LEU A 149 -5.66 8.63 -3.87
CA LEU A 149 -4.82 9.51 -4.67
C LEU A 149 -5.65 10.68 -5.21
N ALA A 150 -5.13 11.90 -5.06
CA ALA A 150 -5.73 13.10 -5.62
C ALA A 150 -4.71 13.84 -6.49
N LEU A 151 -5.11 14.22 -7.70
CA LEU A 151 -4.32 15.09 -8.57
C LEU A 151 -4.79 16.54 -8.37
N SER A 152 -3.85 17.46 -8.17
CA SER A 152 -4.16 18.88 -8.01
C SER A 152 -3.20 19.76 -8.80
N GLY A 153 -3.60 21.02 -9.00
CA GLY A 153 -2.86 22.03 -9.75
C GLY A 153 -3.32 22.17 -11.20
N THR A 154 -2.85 23.23 -11.85
CA THR A 154 -3.00 23.47 -13.30
C THR A 154 -1.61 23.51 -13.98
N GLY A 155 -0.64 22.83 -13.36
CA GLY A 155 0.79 22.94 -13.64
C GLY A 155 1.53 23.82 -12.61
N PRO A 156 2.63 23.32 -12.00
CA PRO A 156 3.00 21.91 -11.88
C PRO A 156 1.90 21.11 -11.16
N TYR A 157 1.72 19.84 -11.52
CA TYR A 157 0.74 18.98 -10.87
C TYR A 157 1.35 18.30 -9.64
N THR A 158 0.54 18.15 -8.61
CA THR A 158 0.91 17.43 -7.38
C THR A 158 -0.06 16.29 -7.17
N ILE A 159 0.46 15.11 -6.87
CA ILE A 159 -0.33 13.97 -6.39
C ILE A 159 -0.21 13.93 -4.88
N THR A 160 -1.34 13.98 -4.19
CA THR A 160 -1.42 13.85 -2.73
C THR A 160 -2.13 12.57 -2.33
N THR A 161 -1.91 12.14 -1.08
CA THR A 161 -2.59 10.99 -0.48
C THR A 161 -3.49 11.44 0.65
N ALA A 162 -4.72 10.94 0.72
CA ALA A 162 -5.58 11.07 1.89
C ALA A 162 -5.85 9.68 2.51
N PRO A 163 -6.05 9.56 3.84
CA PRO A 163 -6.45 8.29 4.45
C PRO A 163 -7.72 7.74 3.79
N GLY A 164 -7.66 6.47 3.39
CA GLY A 164 -8.75 5.72 2.79
C GLY A 164 -9.25 4.60 3.71
N ASP A 165 -9.71 3.53 3.09
CA ASP A 165 -10.26 2.38 3.78
C ASP A 165 -9.19 1.50 4.44
N LEU A 166 -9.64 0.56 5.24
CA LEU A 166 -8.81 -0.48 5.84
C LEU A 166 -9.17 -1.81 5.20
N THR A 167 -8.16 -2.63 4.90
CA THR A 167 -8.40 -4.00 4.49
C THR A 167 -8.93 -4.84 5.67
N PRO A 168 -9.40 -6.09 5.47
CA PRO A 168 -9.59 -7.01 6.58
C PRO A 168 -8.32 -7.15 7.43
N ASN A 169 -8.48 -7.37 8.74
CA ASN A 169 -7.38 -7.75 9.61
C ASN A 169 -7.07 -9.24 9.39
N ARG A 170 -5.81 -9.56 9.15
CA ARG A 170 -5.30 -10.93 9.01
C ARG A 170 -4.47 -11.29 10.22
N GLY A 171 -4.44 -12.57 10.58
CA GLY A 171 -3.86 -13.05 11.81
C GLY A 171 -4.85 -13.10 12.97
N ASP A 172 -4.54 -13.92 13.96
CA ASP A 172 -5.23 -13.96 15.25
C ASP A 172 -4.28 -13.98 16.45
N TYR A 173 -2.98 -13.73 16.20
CA TYR A 173 -1.91 -13.81 17.19
C TYR A 173 -1.33 -12.43 17.54
N GLY A 174 -0.54 -12.36 18.62
CA GLY A 174 0.13 -11.15 19.07
C GLY A 174 -0.62 -10.37 20.16
N SER A 175 0.10 -9.43 20.78
CA SER A 175 -0.40 -8.64 21.90
C SER A 175 0.09 -7.18 21.91
N VAL A 176 1.16 -6.88 21.17
CA VAL A 176 1.75 -5.55 21.09
C VAL A 176 1.31 -4.89 19.78
N PRO A 177 0.41 -3.87 19.84
CA PRO A 177 -0.04 -3.19 18.64
C PRO A 177 1.08 -2.35 18.04
N TRP A 178 1.08 -2.25 16.71
CA TRP A 178 2.02 -1.42 15.97
C TRP A 178 1.36 -0.73 14.79
N THR A 179 2.02 0.32 14.29
CA THR A 179 1.64 1.02 13.06
C THR A 179 2.90 1.51 12.38
N SER A 180 2.97 1.31 11.06
CA SER A 180 4.04 1.82 10.20
C SER A 180 3.39 2.46 8.98
N MET A 181 3.41 3.80 8.96
CA MET A 181 2.84 4.60 7.88
C MET A 181 3.97 5.15 7.01
N CYS A 182 3.71 5.24 5.71
CA CYS A 182 4.52 6.09 4.85
C CYS A 182 4.41 7.56 5.28
N PRO A 183 5.42 8.40 4.98
CA PRO A 183 5.31 9.85 5.14
C PRO A 183 4.09 10.41 4.40
N GLU A 184 3.69 11.63 4.73
CA GLU A 184 2.62 12.33 4.01
C GLU A 184 2.92 12.39 2.51
N ASP A 185 1.91 12.11 1.69
CA ASP A 185 1.98 12.04 0.22
C ASP A 185 2.90 10.94 -0.35
N HIS A 186 3.28 9.97 0.48
CA HIS A 186 4.01 8.78 0.04
C HIS A 186 3.09 7.54 0.01
N VAL A 187 3.42 6.62 -0.90
CA VAL A 187 2.73 5.34 -1.07
C VAL A 187 3.72 4.19 -0.92
N VAL A 188 3.24 3.00 -0.58
CA VAL A 188 4.07 1.79 -0.51
C VAL A 188 4.41 1.33 -1.93
N VAL A 189 5.71 1.19 -2.19
CA VAL A 189 6.28 0.74 -3.48
C VAL A 189 7.13 -0.53 -3.35
N GLY A 190 7.27 -1.05 -2.14
CA GLY A 190 8.04 -2.24 -1.86
C GLY A 190 8.15 -2.53 -0.37
N PHE A 191 8.94 -3.55 -0.04
CA PHE A 191 9.25 -3.91 1.34
C PHE A 191 10.56 -4.71 1.41
N SER A 192 11.15 -4.73 2.59
CA SER A 192 12.26 -5.60 2.97
C SER A 192 12.03 -6.15 4.39
N GLY A 193 12.88 -7.05 4.88
CA GLY A 193 12.64 -7.63 6.19
C GLY A 193 13.38 -8.93 6.48
N ARG A 194 12.79 -9.68 7.41
CA ARG A 194 13.30 -10.96 7.88
C ARG A 194 12.14 -11.95 8.04
N ALA A 195 12.37 -13.20 7.65
CA ALA A 195 11.40 -14.26 7.84
C ALA A 195 12.07 -15.62 8.05
N GLY A 196 11.40 -16.47 8.81
CA GLY A 196 11.68 -17.90 8.96
C GLY A 196 10.41 -18.70 8.71
N LEU A 197 9.91 -19.39 9.74
CA LEU A 197 8.57 -20.00 9.72
C LEU A 197 7.45 -18.96 9.72
N PHE A 198 7.74 -17.78 10.25
CA PHE A 198 6.86 -16.62 10.30
C PHE A 198 7.57 -15.39 9.76
N VAL A 199 6.80 -14.33 9.52
CA VAL A 199 7.37 -13.02 9.22
C VAL A 199 7.83 -12.40 10.53
N ASP A 200 9.15 -12.31 10.72
CA ASP A 200 9.76 -11.75 11.92
C ASP A 200 9.82 -10.22 11.85
N ARG A 201 10.21 -9.67 10.70
CA ARG A 201 10.39 -8.21 10.54
C ARG A 201 9.91 -7.72 9.18
N LEU A 202 9.26 -6.56 9.18
CA LEU A 202 8.83 -5.85 7.98
C LEU A 202 9.33 -4.41 8.00
N VAL A 203 9.96 -4.00 6.90
CA VAL A 203 10.34 -2.61 6.60
C VAL A 203 9.61 -2.25 5.32
N LEU A 204 8.86 -1.15 5.33
CA LEU A 204 8.17 -0.67 4.14
C LEU A 204 9.12 0.19 3.31
N ASP A 205 8.98 0.16 1.99
CA ASP A 205 9.59 1.14 1.10
C ASP A 205 8.49 2.08 0.60
N CYS A 206 8.66 3.36 0.90
CA CYS A 206 7.70 4.42 0.65
C CYS A 206 8.28 5.44 -0.33
N ALA A 207 7.49 5.92 -1.29
CA ALA A 207 7.94 6.95 -2.23
C ALA A 207 6.81 7.93 -2.56
N PRO A 208 7.11 9.20 -2.85
CA PRO A 208 6.13 10.12 -3.38
C PRO A 208 5.88 9.83 -4.86
N LEU A 209 4.71 10.22 -5.37
CA LEU A 209 4.39 10.16 -6.80
C LEU A 209 4.61 11.52 -7.44
N LEU A 210 5.47 11.56 -8.46
CA LEU A 210 5.85 12.79 -9.15
C LEU A 210 5.17 12.84 -10.52
N VAL A 211 4.73 14.02 -10.93
CA VAL A 211 4.25 14.26 -12.30
C VAL A 211 5.34 14.95 -13.10
N GLU A 212 5.88 14.26 -14.09
CA GLU A 212 7.02 14.72 -14.88
C GLU A 212 6.75 14.69 -16.38
N GLY A 213 7.54 15.44 -17.14
CA GLY A 213 7.51 15.47 -18.60
C GLY A 213 7.07 16.82 -19.17
N GLU A 214 7.08 16.90 -20.50
CA GLU A 214 6.53 18.05 -21.22
C GLU A 214 5.00 18.07 -21.10
N PRO A 215 4.33 19.22 -21.27
CA PRO A 215 2.86 19.33 -21.18
C PRO A 215 2.08 18.33 -22.06
N SER A 216 2.65 17.90 -23.19
CA SER A 216 2.06 16.90 -24.10
C SER A 216 2.42 15.45 -23.77
N ALA A 217 3.29 15.22 -22.79
CA ALA A 217 3.85 13.91 -22.45
C ALA A 217 4.06 13.74 -20.93
N LEU A 218 3.15 14.34 -20.14
CA LEU A 218 3.16 14.17 -18.69
C LEU A 218 2.97 12.69 -18.33
N ARG A 219 3.62 12.27 -17.25
CA ARG A 219 3.54 10.90 -16.74
C ARG A 219 3.79 10.88 -15.24
N VAL A 220 3.34 9.81 -14.59
CA VAL A 220 3.67 9.57 -13.18
C VAL A 220 5.00 8.84 -13.09
N GLU A 221 5.86 9.30 -12.20
CA GLU A 221 7.13 8.67 -11.82
C GLU A 221 7.17 8.41 -10.32
N ILE A 222 7.88 7.35 -9.94
CA ILE A 222 8.14 7.04 -8.54
C ILE A 222 9.32 7.89 -8.08
N GLY A 223 9.10 8.72 -7.05
CA GLY A 223 10.13 9.58 -6.48
C GLY A 223 11.16 8.83 -5.62
N PRO A 224 12.03 9.57 -4.91
CA PRO A 224 13.00 8.97 -4.00
C PRO A 224 12.34 8.09 -2.93
N VAL A 225 12.88 6.88 -2.76
CA VAL A 225 12.38 5.92 -1.76
C VAL A 225 12.95 6.24 -0.38
N SER A 226 12.08 6.23 0.62
CA SER A 226 12.41 6.23 2.04
C SER A 226 11.86 4.97 2.71
N SER A 227 12.55 4.50 3.73
CA SER A 227 12.13 3.31 4.48
C SER A 227 12.01 3.67 5.96
N PRO A 228 10.79 3.72 6.54
CA PRO A 228 10.64 3.91 7.98
C PRO A 228 11.31 2.78 8.77
N GLU A 229 11.39 2.94 10.09
CA GLU A 229 11.90 1.87 10.94
C GLU A 229 11.08 0.59 10.77
N GLY A 230 11.78 -0.54 10.60
CA GLY A 230 11.12 -1.83 10.45
C GLY A 230 10.52 -2.33 11.76
N VAL A 231 9.34 -2.93 11.68
CA VAL A 231 8.58 -3.48 12.81
C VAL A 231 8.82 -4.98 12.94
N GLY A 232 8.99 -5.45 14.18
CA GLY A 232 9.17 -6.86 14.54
C GLY A 232 10.58 -7.19 15.02
N GLY A 233 10.89 -8.48 15.13
CA GLY A 233 12.09 -9.01 15.78
C GLY A 233 13.33 -9.13 14.88
N LEU A 234 14.40 -9.71 15.45
CA LEU A 234 15.63 -10.02 14.70
C LEU A 234 15.74 -11.50 14.28
N GLY A 235 14.67 -12.27 14.53
CA GLY A 235 14.51 -13.65 14.07
C GLY A 235 14.59 -13.81 12.55
N GLY A 236 14.56 -15.06 12.11
CA GLY A 236 14.57 -15.43 10.70
C GLY A 236 15.82 -15.02 9.91
N GLU A 237 15.76 -15.28 8.61
CA GLU A 237 16.77 -14.85 7.65
C GLU A 237 16.34 -13.55 6.98
N ALA A 238 17.29 -12.66 6.73
CA ALA A 238 17.01 -11.45 5.96
C ALA A 238 16.69 -11.82 4.51
N PHE A 239 15.65 -11.21 3.96
CA PHE A 239 15.32 -11.34 2.54
C PHE A 239 15.63 -10.02 1.80
N PRO A 240 15.93 -10.08 0.49
CA PRO A 240 16.27 -8.88 -0.27
C PRO A 240 15.05 -7.96 -0.44
N ASP A 241 15.33 -6.68 -0.66
CA ASP A 241 14.34 -5.69 -1.08
C ASP A 241 13.46 -6.25 -2.19
N THR A 242 12.16 -6.24 -1.93
CA THR A 242 11.13 -6.71 -2.83
C THR A 242 10.29 -5.52 -3.24
N ARG A 243 10.47 -5.08 -4.48
CA ARG A 243 9.88 -3.84 -5.02
C ARG A 243 8.77 -4.16 -6.01
N CYS A 244 7.79 -3.29 -6.07
CA CYS A 244 6.93 -3.16 -7.24
C CYS A 244 7.77 -2.74 -8.46
N GLY A 245 7.26 -2.91 -9.68
CA GLY A 245 7.94 -2.45 -10.90
C GLY A 245 8.17 -0.94 -10.93
N GLU A 246 8.95 -0.44 -11.89
CA GLU A 246 9.45 0.95 -11.96
C GLU A 246 8.35 2.04 -11.94
N ARG A 247 7.08 1.68 -12.13
CA ARG A 247 5.92 2.59 -12.13
C ARG A 247 4.72 1.99 -11.43
N GLU A 248 4.98 1.05 -10.54
CA GLU A 248 3.92 0.33 -9.85
C GLU A 248 3.91 0.70 -8.37
N VAL A 249 2.70 0.73 -7.83
CA VAL A 249 2.41 1.04 -6.43
C VAL A 249 1.60 -0.09 -5.83
N ALA A 250 1.78 -0.38 -4.55
CA ALA A 250 1.07 -1.45 -3.89
C ALA A 250 -0.42 -1.09 -3.74
N ASN A 251 -1.31 -2.02 -4.10
CA ASN A 251 -2.76 -1.89 -3.89
C ASN A 251 -3.39 -3.17 -3.33
N VAL A 252 -2.62 -4.24 -3.16
CA VAL A 252 -3.07 -5.50 -2.54
C VAL A 252 -2.09 -5.92 -1.47
N ALA A 253 -2.58 -6.23 -0.28
CA ALA A 253 -1.80 -6.97 0.71
C ALA A 253 -1.93 -8.47 0.40
N HIS A 254 -0.83 -9.10 0.01
CA HIS A 254 -0.77 -10.53 -0.30
C HIS A 254 -0.17 -11.25 0.91
N VAL A 255 -1.02 -11.87 1.72
CA VAL A 255 -0.66 -12.34 3.06
C VAL A 255 -0.96 -13.83 3.18
N MET A 256 -0.07 -14.58 3.83
CA MET A 256 -0.35 -15.94 4.29
C MET A 256 -0.38 -16.00 5.81
N GLU A 257 -1.33 -16.75 6.37
CA GLU A 257 -1.43 -16.94 7.82
C GLU A 257 -1.85 -18.36 8.23
N GLN A 258 -1.40 -18.77 9.42
CA GLN A 258 -1.88 -19.92 10.17
C GLN A 258 -1.92 -19.59 11.67
N GLY A 259 -2.53 -18.44 11.98
CA GLY A 259 -2.49 -17.80 13.28
C GLY A 259 -1.57 -16.57 13.23
N PRO A 260 -0.24 -16.73 13.29
CA PRO A 260 0.70 -15.69 12.88
C PRO A 260 0.80 -15.56 11.36
N ILE A 261 1.40 -14.47 10.91
CA ILE A 261 1.70 -14.22 9.49
C ILE A 261 2.89 -15.10 9.07
N THR A 262 2.67 -16.03 8.15
CA THR A 262 3.68 -16.99 7.68
C THR A 262 4.45 -16.47 6.48
N ALA A 263 3.79 -15.72 5.59
CA ALA A 263 4.44 -15.05 4.47
C ALA A 263 3.76 -13.74 4.08
N PHE A 264 4.53 -12.83 3.48
CA PHE A 264 4.07 -11.50 3.09
C PHE A 264 4.55 -11.13 1.68
N GLY A 265 3.70 -10.46 0.93
CA GLY A 265 3.96 -9.93 -0.40
C GLY A 265 2.98 -8.81 -0.74
N LEU A 266 3.13 -8.26 -1.94
CA LEU A 266 2.33 -7.15 -2.44
C LEU A 266 1.74 -7.52 -3.79
N GLY A 267 0.51 -7.08 -4.04
CA GLY A 267 0.04 -6.86 -5.41
C GLY A 267 0.27 -5.40 -5.78
N CYS A 268 0.91 -5.19 -6.92
CA CYS A 268 1.27 -3.86 -7.42
C CYS A 268 0.47 -3.53 -8.69
N LYS A 269 0.11 -2.25 -8.85
CA LYS A 269 -0.55 -1.71 -10.05
C LYS A 269 0.25 -0.59 -10.67
N THR A 270 0.28 -0.54 -11.99
CA THR A 270 0.86 0.59 -12.74
C THR A 270 0.04 1.85 -12.52
N VAL A 271 0.70 2.94 -12.10
CA VAL A 271 0.07 4.25 -11.92
C VAL A 271 0.21 5.11 -13.17
N SER A 272 -0.87 5.77 -13.57
CA SER A 272 -0.90 6.62 -14.77
C SER A 272 -1.80 7.84 -14.59
N LEU A 273 -1.61 8.86 -15.43
CA LEU A 273 -2.50 10.02 -15.49
C LEU A 273 -3.73 9.71 -16.35
N VAL A 274 -4.88 10.21 -15.92
CA VAL A 274 -6.11 10.25 -16.72
C VAL A 274 -6.22 11.62 -17.37
N TYR A 275 -6.64 11.68 -18.63
CA TYR A 275 -6.77 12.91 -19.41
C TYR A 275 -8.19 13.09 -19.94
#